data_AF-A0A6I8WCX0-F1
#
_entry.id   AF-A0A6I8WCX0-F1
#
_cell.length_a   1.000
_cell.length_b   1.000
_cell.length_c   1.000
_cell.angle_alpha   90.00
_cell.angle_beta   90.00
_cell.angle_gamma   90.00
#
_symmetry.space_group_name_H-M   'P 1'
#
loop_
_entity.id
_entity.type
_entity.pdbx_description
1 polymer ?
#
loop_
_entity_poly.entity_id
_entity_poly.type
_entity_poly.pdbx_seq_one_letter_code
_entity_poly.pdbx_strand_id
1 'polypeptide(L)'
;MARTTGDPAKRQKCIARIKFWRRSRVGSEYVHALEKYYPIPNTNLSLYLNSITLGILKYKVVSNKSQRFQFSKINAFLRRAVRDDYRYSGSFQEAIKPVLIIAQIFALMPVRGIGSKLAEDLTFAWSSARTYYALAMMISFGITSGYIVAFMTNISFDFDSVETMVFYGSIFLISMSFLQLATRWPAIAQEWQAVETKLPPLRLGKERRSLAHHIKMITLVATTCSLVEHLLSMTSTMTYSVACPRWPGHPVDNFLYFNFATVFHFVDYSTFLGLLGKVINVLSTFAWNFNDIFVMAVSVALASRFRHLNDYMQREARSATTVDYWMQCRVNFRNLCKLCQVVDDGISTITLLCFSNNLYFICGKILKSMHSNAFPRRCIWTRWH
;
A
#
# COMPACT_ATOMS: atom_id res chain seq x y z
N MET A 1 -2.58 -13.76 34.90
CA MET A 1 -3.88 -14.47 34.86
C MET A 1 -4.81 -13.70 33.92
N ALA A 2 -5.01 -14.16 32.69
CA ALA A 2 -5.93 -13.53 31.74
C ALA A 2 -6.48 -14.59 30.76
N ARG A 3 -7.74 -15.00 30.96
CA ARG A 3 -8.42 -15.94 30.07
C ARG A 3 -8.95 -15.17 28.85
N THR A 4 -8.29 -15.26 27.70
CA THR A 4 -8.91 -14.90 26.43
C THR A 4 -9.83 -16.03 25.99
N THR A 5 -11.14 -15.79 26.09
CA THR A 5 -12.23 -16.68 25.64
C THR A 5 -12.28 -16.74 24.11
N GLY A 6 -11.28 -17.38 23.51
CA GLY A 6 -11.25 -17.68 22.08
C GLY A 6 -11.99 -18.97 21.77
N ASP A 7 -13.05 -18.86 20.97
CA ASP A 7 -13.85 -19.93 20.36
C ASP A 7 -13.13 -21.31 20.30
N PRO A 8 -13.61 -22.33 21.05
CA PRO A 8 -12.96 -23.64 21.12
C PRO A 8 -12.88 -24.31 19.75
N ALA A 9 -13.81 -24.06 18.83
CA ALA A 9 -13.77 -24.62 17.48
C ALA A 9 -12.60 -24.05 16.65
N LYS A 10 -12.23 -22.77 16.84
CA LYS A 10 -11.02 -22.19 16.22
C LYS A 10 -9.74 -22.81 16.81
N ARG A 11 -9.68 -22.98 18.13
CA ARG A 11 -8.52 -23.61 18.80
C ARG A 11 -8.34 -25.05 18.35
N GLN A 12 -9.43 -25.81 18.26
CA GLN A 12 -9.43 -27.20 17.80
C GLN A 12 -9.06 -27.31 16.31
N LYS A 13 -9.51 -26.38 15.44
CA LYS A 13 -9.05 -26.28 14.04
C LYS A 13 -7.55 -25.96 13.93
N CYS A 14 -7.01 -25.06 14.74
CA CYS A 14 -5.56 -24.80 14.77
C CYS A 14 -4.75 -26.02 15.25
N ILE A 15 -5.16 -26.67 16.34
CA ILE A 15 -4.49 -27.88 16.85
C ILE A 15 -4.59 -29.03 15.84
N ALA A 16 -5.73 -29.20 15.16
CA ALA A 16 -5.89 -30.17 14.09
C ALA A 16 -4.94 -29.89 12.91
N ARG A 17 -4.82 -28.63 12.46
CA ARG A 17 -3.85 -28.24 11.41
C ARG A 17 -2.41 -28.51 11.86
N ILE A 18 -2.03 -28.19 13.09
CA ILE A 18 -0.67 -28.49 13.62
C ILE A 18 -0.42 -30.01 13.69
N LYS A 19 -1.39 -30.80 14.19
CA LYS A 19 -1.27 -32.27 14.23
C LYS A 19 -1.21 -32.90 12.84
N PHE A 20 -1.95 -32.34 11.88
CA PHE A 20 -1.88 -32.72 10.47
C PHE A 20 -0.47 -32.50 9.90
N TRP A 21 0.06 -31.27 10.00
CA TRP A 21 1.44 -30.97 9.55
C TRP A 21 2.53 -31.76 10.29
N ARG A 22 2.29 -32.18 11.54
CA ARG A 22 3.20 -33.08 12.27
C ARG A 22 3.12 -34.53 11.79
N ARG A 23 1.96 -35.01 11.34
CA ARG A 23 1.77 -36.37 10.78
C ARG A 23 2.27 -36.51 9.34
N SER A 24 2.21 -35.46 8.52
CA SER A 24 2.71 -35.47 7.13
C SER A 24 4.24 -35.40 6.99
N ARG A 25 4.98 -35.64 8.08
CA ARG A 25 6.45 -35.55 8.13
C ARG A 25 7.07 -36.95 7.95
N VAL A 26 7.12 -37.42 6.71
CA VAL A 26 7.90 -38.61 6.32
C VAL A 26 9.40 -38.26 6.37
N GLY A 27 10.23 -39.22 6.79
CA GLY A 27 11.66 -39.03 7.08
C GLY A 27 12.49 -38.52 5.90
N SER A 28 13.59 -37.81 6.22
CA SER A 28 14.41 -37.07 5.25
C SER A 28 15.30 -37.95 4.35
N GLU A 29 15.35 -39.26 4.58
CA GLU A 29 16.38 -40.16 4.03
C GLU A 29 16.10 -40.62 2.60
N TYR A 30 14.88 -40.48 2.08
CA TYR A 30 14.54 -40.82 0.69
C TYR A 30 14.77 -39.68 -0.31
N VAL A 31 15.12 -38.47 0.14
CA VAL A 31 15.22 -37.28 -0.72
C VAL A 31 16.50 -37.28 -1.56
N HIS A 32 17.59 -37.91 -1.08
CA HIS A 32 18.88 -37.95 -1.80
C HIS A 32 18.98 -39.05 -2.87
N ALA A 33 18.02 -39.97 -2.98
CA ALA A 33 18.11 -41.12 -3.88
C ALA A 33 17.57 -40.87 -5.30
N LEU A 34 16.73 -39.84 -5.51
CA LEU A 34 15.95 -39.68 -6.75
C LEU A 34 16.43 -38.57 -7.69
N GLU A 35 17.38 -37.73 -7.28
CA GLU A 35 17.96 -36.69 -8.15
C GLU A 35 18.90 -37.26 -9.23
N LYS A 36 19.14 -38.58 -9.23
CA LYS A 36 20.09 -39.28 -10.12
C LYS A 36 19.48 -39.95 -11.36
N TYR A 37 18.15 -39.91 -11.55
CA TYR A 37 17.46 -40.75 -12.55
C TYR A 37 16.62 -40.05 -13.63
N TYR A 38 16.51 -38.72 -13.64
CA TYR A 38 15.77 -37.98 -14.68
C TYR A 38 16.49 -36.69 -15.12
N PRO A 39 17.19 -36.70 -16.27
CA PRO A 39 17.75 -35.47 -16.86
C PRO A 39 16.67 -34.65 -17.58
N ILE A 40 16.82 -33.32 -17.53
CA ILE A 40 15.96 -32.35 -18.23
C ILE A 40 16.40 -32.27 -19.71
N PRO A 41 15.51 -32.45 -20.70
CA PRO A 41 15.91 -32.36 -22.11
C PRO A 41 16.01 -30.90 -22.60
N ASN A 42 17.21 -30.51 -23.03
CA ASN A 42 17.41 -29.36 -23.90
C ASN A 42 16.83 -29.65 -25.30
N THR A 43 16.11 -28.69 -25.88
CA THR A 43 15.79 -28.70 -27.33
C THR A 43 15.90 -27.28 -27.92
N ASN A 44 17.01 -27.04 -28.61
CA ASN A 44 17.11 -26.03 -29.66
C ASN A 44 17.00 -26.76 -31.00
N LEU A 45 16.13 -26.32 -31.91
CA LEU A 45 16.42 -26.44 -33.34
C LEU A 45 15.72 -25.35 -34.13
N SER A 46 16.48 -24.73 -35.04
CA SER A 46 16.03 -23.69 -35.96
C SER A 46 15.92 -24.24 -37.39
N LEU A 47 15.27 -23.47 -38.26
CA LEU A 47 15.30 -23.55 -39.73
C LEU A 47 14.60 -24.76 -40.38
N TYR A 48 13.55 -24.47 -41.16
CA TYR A 48 13.65 -24.57 -42.62
C TYR A 48 12.76 -23.52 -43.30
N LEU A 49 13.05 -23.23 -44.58
CA LEU A 49 12.64 -22.02 -45.30
C LEU A 49 11.90 -22.34 -46.61
N ASN A 50 11.26 -21.32 -47.20
CA ASN A 50 10.57 -21.29 -48.52
C ASN A 50 9.18 -21.98 -48.55
N SER A 51 8.17 -21.53 -49.30
CA SER A 51 8.03 -20.44 -50.29
C SER A 51 6.62 -19.78 -50.14
N ILE A 52 6.06 -18.88 -50.96
CA ILE A 52 6.39 -18.35 -52.30
C ILE A 52 5.94 -16.88 -52.41
N THR A 53 6.36 -16.14 -53.44
CA THR A 53 5.97 -14.73 -53.71
C THR A 53 4.78 -14.59 -54.65
N LEU A 54 3.88 -13.63 -54.38
CA LEU A 54 3.06 -12.97 -55.40
C LEU A 54 2.74 -11.54 -54.94
N GLY A 55 3.28 -10.53 -55.63
CA GLY A 55 3.00 -9.12 -55.35
C GLY A 55 2.00 -8.54 -56.35
N ILE A 56 1.23 -7.53 -55.93
CA ILE A 56 0.53 -6.59 -56.82
C ILE A 56 0.29 -5.25 -56.07
N LEU A 57 0.59 -4.16 -56.78
CA LEU A 57 0.18 -2.75 -56.60
C LEU A 57 0.25 -2.09 -55.20
N LYS A 58 1.22 -1.16 -55.08
CA LYS A 58 1.18 -0.02 -54.15
C LYS A 58 -0.03 0.88 -54.48
N TYR A 59 -0.90 1.14 -53.50
CA TYR A 59 -1.75 2.34 -53.52
C TYR A 59 -1.39 3.25 -52.34
N LYS A 60 -0.91 4.46 -52.64
CA LYS A 60 -0.38 5.41 -51.64
C LYS A 60 -1.51 6.25 -51.04
N VAL A 61 -2.32 5.66 -50.16
CA VAL A 61 -3.27 6.44 -49.35
C VAL A 61 -2.50 7.24 -48.30
N VAL A 62 -2.43 8.56 -48.49
CA VAL A 62 -1.89 9.50 -47.50
C VAL A 62 -2.90 9.61 -46.34
N SER A 63 -2.85 8.65 -45.41
CA SER A 63 -3.68 8.66 -44.21
C SER A 63 -3.05 9.55 -43.14
N ASN A 64 -3.79 10.61 -42.78
CA ASN A 64 -3.36 11.66 -41.86
C ASN A 64 -3.06 11.10 -40.45
N LYS A 65 -1.78 10.86 -40.12
CA LYS A 65 -1.34 10.18 -38.88
C LYS A 65 -1.73 10.94 -37.59
N SER A 66 -1.88 12.26 -37.66
CA SER A 66 -2.17 13.12 -36.49
C SER A 66 -3.55 12.82 -35.86
N GLN A 67 -4.61 12.85 -36.66
CA GLN A 67 -5.99 12.69 -36.15
C GLN A 67 -6.28 11.26 -35.65
N ARG A 68 -5.69 10.24 -36.30
CA ARG A 68 -5.92 8.83 -35.94
C ARG A 68 -5.40 8.49 -34.53
N PHE A 69 -4.35 9.15 -34.06
CA PHE A 69 -3.78 8.93 -32.73
C PHE A 69 -4.62 9.58 -31.61
N GLN A 70 -5.25 10.74 -31.89
CA GLN A 70 -6.15 11.37 -30.92
C GLN A 70 -7.49 10.62 -30.81
N PHE A 71 -8.11 10.23 -31.94
CA PHE A 71 -9.34 9.43 -31.90
C PHE A 71 -9.18 8.09 -31.20
N SER A 72 -8.00 7.45 -31.29
CA SER A 72 -7.69 6.23 -30.53
C SER A 72 -7.75 6.44 -29.01
N LYS A 73 -7.15 7.53 -28.50
CA LYS A 73 -7.22 7.88 -27.06
C LYS A 73 -8.64 8.23 -26.60
N ILE A 74 -9.41 8.93 -27.43
CA ILE A 74 -10.81 9.30 -27.12
C ILE A 74 -11.69 8.05 -27.09
N ASN A 75 -11.55 7.12 -28.04
CA ASN A 75 -12.28 5.85 -28.05
C ASN A 75 -11.84 4.89 -26.94
N ALA A 76 -10.58 4.97 -26.48
CA ALA A 76 -10.13 4.24 -25.29
C ALA A 76 -10.74 4.81 -24.00
N PHE A 77 -10.97 6.12 -23.92
CA PHE A 77 -11.65 6.78 -22.80
C PHE A 77 -13.18 6.53 -22.81
N LEU A 78 -13.79 6.48 -24.00
CA LEU A 78 -15.21 6.15 -24.22
C LEU A 78 -15.49 4.64 -24.34
N ARG A 79 -14.55 3.77 -23.98
CA ARG A 79 -14.74 2.32 -24.04
C ARG A 79 -15.77 1.91 -22.98
N ARG A 80 -17.00 1.59 -23.40
CA ARG A 80 -18.00 0.95 -22.53
C ARG A 80 -17.37 -0.27 -21.87
N ALA A 81 -17.44 -0.35 -20.55
CA ALA A 81 -16.90 -1.46 -19.78
C ALA A 81 -17.52 -2.78 -20.25
N VAL A 82 -16.70 -3.67 -20.81
CA VAL A 82 -17.16 -4.95 -21.36
C VAL A 82 -17.38 -5.94 -20.21
N ARG A 83 -18.20 -6.98 -20.41
CA ARG A 83 -18.47 -8.00 -19.40
C ARG A 83 -17.19 -8.68 -18.85
N ASP A 84 -16.13 -8.73 -19.66
CA ASP A 84 -14.79 -9.23 -19.28
C ASP A 84 -13.90 -8.22 -18.54
N ASP A 85 -14.27 -6.93 -18.50
CA ASP A 85 -13.65 -5.92 -17.63
C ASP A 85 -14.18 -6.06 -16.18
N TYR A 86 -15.36 -6.67 -15.99
CA TYR A 86 -15.92 -7.05 -14.68
C TYR A 86 -15.59 -8.49 -14.25
N ARG A 87 -14.94 -9.30 -15.11
CA ARG A 87 -14.42 -10.61 -14.73
C ARG A 87 -13.12 -10.47 -13.94
N TYR A 88 -13.27 -10.43 -12.63
CA TYR A 88 -12.15 -10.56 -11.70
C TYR A 88 -11.37 -11.85 -11.98
N SER A 89 -10.12 -11.69 -12.39
CA SER A 89 -9.14 -12.77 -12.54
C SER A 89 -8.87 -13.45 -11.20
N GLY A 90 -8.94 -12.68 -10.12
CA GLY A 90 -8.49 -13.07 -8.78
C GLY A 90 -7.02 -12.77 -8.52
N SER A 91 -6.32 -12.13 -9.47
CA SER A 91 -4.91 -11.77 -9.34
C SER A 91 -4.69 -10.75 -8.23
N PHE A 92 -3.53 -10.82 -7.58
CA PHE A 92 -3.13 -9.80 -6.61
C PHE A 92 -3.05 -8.41 -7.22
N GLN A 93 -2.51 -8.29 -8.43
CA GLN A 93 -2.39 -7.05 -9.18
C GLN A 93 -3.74 -6.32 -9.34
N GLU A 94 -4.79 -7.06 -9.70
CA GLU A 94 -6.16 -6.51 -9.83
C GLU A 94 -6.75 -6.07 -8.49
N ALA A 95 -6.39 -6.76 -7.39
CA ALA A 95 -6.86 -6.45 -6.04
C ALA A 95 -6.16 -5.24 -5.39
N ILE A 96 -4.85 -5.04 -5.63
CA ILE A 96 -4.07 -3.94 -5.05
C ILE A 96 -4.09 -2.65 -5.89
N LYS A 97 -4.50 -2.74 -7.16
CA LYS A 97 -4.72 -1.60 -8.07
C LYS A 97 -5.35 -0.34 -7.44
N PRO A 98 -6.49 -0.40 -6.71
CA PRO A 98 -7.06 0.79 -6.06
C PRO A 98 -6.14 1.42 -5.02
N VAL A 99 -5.41 0.61 -4.25
CA VAL A 99 -4.42 1.09 -3.26
C VAL A 99 -3.29 1.84 -3.97
N LEU A 100 -2.74 1.27 -5.05
CA LEU A 100 -1.67 1.91 -5.81
C LEU A 100 -2.13 3.20 -6.52
N ILE A 101 -3.38 3.31 -6.95
CA ILE A 101 -3.94 4.56 -7.50
C ILE A 101 -3.97 5.65 -6.42
N ILE A 102 -4.46 5.33 -5.22
CA ILE A 102 -4.49 6.26 -4.09
C ILE A 102 -3.07 6.71 -3.70
N ALA A 103 -2.10 5.78 -3.72
CA ALA A 103 -0.69 6.06 -3.47
C ALA A 103 -0.08 7.09 -4.44
N GLN A 104 -0.57 7.17 -5.68
CA GLN A 104 -0.13 8.18 -6.66
C GLN A 104 -0.74 9.55 -6.40
N ILE A 105 -2.00 9.60 -5.98
CA ILE A 105 -2.70 10.85 -5.65
C ILE A 105 -1.99 11.53 -4.48
N PHE A 106 -1.54 10.76 -3.49
CA PHE A 106 -0.82 11.27 -2.31
C PHE A 106 0.72 11.30 -2.47
N ALA A 107 1.23 11.25 -3.70
CA ALA A 107 2.66 11.40 -4.02
C ALA A 107 3.63 10.36 -3.39
N LEU A 108 3.14 9.22 -2.88
CA LEU A 108 3.98 8.24 -2.18
C LEU A 108 4.65 7.21 -3.09
N MET A 109 3.91 6.65 -4.06
CA MET A 109 4.37 5.45 -4.79
C MET A 109 4.27 5.62 -6.32
N PRO A 110 5.28 6.22 -6.98
CA PRO A 110 5.23 6.61 -8.39
C PRO A 110 5.49 5.46 -9.39
N VAL A 111 4.75 4.35 -9.29
CA VAL A 111 4.90 3.18 -10.17
C VAL A 111 4.05 3.30 -11.45
N ARG A 112 4.61 3.02 -12.62
CA ARG A 112 3.90 3.01 -13.92
C ARG A 112 3.29 1.64 -14.18
N GLY A 113 2.25 1.56 -15.02
CA GLY A 113 1.66 0.28 -15.43
C GLY A 113 0.49 -0.25 -14.58
N ILE A 114 0.09 0.45 -13.50
CA ILE A 114 -1.03 0.08 -12.60
C ILE A 114 -2.37 -0.20 -13.34
N GLY A 115 -2.52 0.31 -14.57
CA GLY A 115 -3.65 0.02 -15.43
C GLY A 115 -3.78 -1.45 -15.85
N SER A 116 -2.67 -2.19 -16.00
CA SER A 116 -2.65 -3.53 -16.58
C SER A 116 -3.19 -4.62 -15.64
N LYS A 117 -3.55 -5.75 -16.24
CA LYS A 117 -3.89 -7.01 -15.53
C LYS A 117 -2.64 -7.84 -15.19
N LEU A 118 -1.51 -7.57 -15.85
CA LEU A 118 -0.22 -8.25 -15.65
C LEU A 118 0.73 -7.40 -14.79
N ALA A 119 1.59 -8.07 -14.02
CA ALA A 119 2.67 -7.45 -13.25
C ALA A 119 3.92 -7.12 -14.10
N GLU A 120 4.07 -7.76 -15.26
CA GLU A 120 5.15 -7.49 -16.22
C GLU A 120 5.12 -6.04 -16.76
N ASP A 121 3.92 -5.46 -16.88
CA ASP A 121 3.73 -4.07 -17.31
C ASP A 121 4.05 -3.03 -16.20
N LEU A 122 4.24 -3.48 -14.95
CA LEU A 122 4.67 -2.58 -13.87
C LEU A 122 6.12 -2.16 -14.11
N THR A 123 6.35 -0.86 -14.16
CA THR A 123 7.68 -0.30 -14.39
C THR A 123 7.91 0.93 -13.50
N PHE A 124 9.13 1.10 -13.04
CA PHE A 124 9.56 2.33 -12.36
C PHE A 124 10.44 3.14 -13.32
N ALA A 125 10.31 4.47 -13.30
CA ALA A 125 11.15 5.35 -14.10
C ALA A 125 11.43 6.66 -13.34
N TRP A 126 12.71 7.00 -13.18
CA TRP A 126 13.13 8.25 -12.52
C TRP A 126 12.64 9.49 -13.27
N SER A 127 12.69 9.48 -14.61
CA SER A 127 12.29 10.57 -15.50
C SER A 127 10.76 10.71 -15.70
N SER A 128 9.96 10.39 -14.68
CA SER A 128 8.49 10.46 -14.76
C SER A 128 7.93 11.63 -13.94
N ALA A 129 6.92 12.34 -14.47
CA ALA A 129 6.24 13.43 -13.76
C ALA A 129 5.70 13.02 -12.37
N ARG A 130 5.29 11.74 -12.20
CA ARG A 130 4.87 11.20 -10.90
C ARG A 130 6.03 11.08 -9.92
N THR A 131 7.21 10.74 -10.42
CA THR A 131 8.43 10.62 -9.63
C THR A 131 8.92 11.99 -9.20
N TYR A 132 8.88 13.00 -10.08
CA TYR A 132 9.13 14.39 -9.71
C TYR A 132 8.13 14.92 -8.67
N TYR A 133 6.84 14.60 -8.79
CA TYR A 133 5.85 14.95 -7.77
C TYR A 133 6.14 14.31 -6.40
N ALA A 134 6.48 13.02 -6.37
CA ALA A 134 6.88 12.30 -5.16
C ALA A 134 8.15 12.89 -4.52
N LEU A 135 9.17 13.21 -5.33
CA LEU A 135 10.41 13.83 -4.88
C LEU A 135 10.18 15.24 -4.33
N ALA A 136 9.37 16.07 -4.99
CA ALA A 136 9.02 17.41 -4.52
C ALA A 136 8.32 17.35 -3.16
N MET A 137 7.33 16.45 -3.00
CA MET A 137 6.65 16.27 -1.72
C MET A 137 7.56 15.71 -0.61
N MET A 138 8.44 14.77 -0.92
CA MET A 138 9.45 14.26 0.01
C MET A 138 10.37 15.37 0.52
N ILE A 139 10.84 16.25 -0.38
CA ILE A 139 11.66 17.41 -0.01
C ILE A 139 10.85 18.36 0.88
N SER A 140 9.58 18.64 0.55
CA SER A 140 8.70 19.47 1.39
C SER A 140 8.47 18.88 2.79
N PHE A 141 8.31 17.55 2.91
CA PHE A 141 8.22 16.87 4.20
C PHE A 141 9.54 16.93 4.99
N GLY A 142 10.68 16.77 4.31
CA GLY A 142 12.01 16.89 4.93
C GLY A 142 12.29 18.30 5.47
N ILE A 143 12.00 19.34 4.67
CA ILE A 143 12.10 20.76 5.08
C ILE A 143 11.19 21.03 6.28
N THR A 144 9.93 20.58 6.22
CA THR A 144 8.97 20.75 7.32
C THR A 144 9.47 20.07 8.59
N SER A 145 9.92 18.81 8.50
CA SER A 145 10.50 18.08 9.63
C SER A 145 11.73 18.79 10.21
N GLY A 146 12.58 19.39 9.37
CA GLY A 146 13.73 20.18 9.81
C GLY A 146 13.33 21.41 10.64
N TYR A 147 12.34 22.19 10.17
CA TYR A 147 11.81 23.33 10.93
C TYR A 147 11.17 22.91 12.26
N ILE A 148 10.44 21.78 12.31
CA ILE A 148 9.84 21.29 13.57
C ILE A 148 10.93 20.84 14.57
N VAL A 149 11.98 20.16 14.11
CA VAL A 149 13.12 19.80 14.98
C VAL A 149 13.81 21.08 15.50
N ALA A 150 14.07 22.06 14.62
CA ALA A 150 14.67 23.33 15.03
C ALA A 150 13.77 24.13 16.00
N PHE A 151 12.45 24.07 15.86
CA PHE A 151 11.50 24.67 16.79
C PHE A 151 11.63 24.04 18.19
N MET A 152 11.59 22.71 18.25
CA MET A 152 11.68 21.95 19.49
C MET A 152 13.02 22.15 20.22
N THR A 153 14.14 22.22 19.50
CA THR A 153 15.47 22.36 20.13
C THR A 153 15.77 23.78 20.64
N ASN A 154 15.19 24.81 20.03
CA ASN A 154 15.55 26.21 20.32
C ASN A 154 14.48 26.99 21.11
N ILE A 155 13.21 26.55 21.12
CA ILE A 155 12.09 27.35 21.64
C ILE A 155 11.32 26.61 22.75
N SER A 156 10.73 25.46 22.44
CA SER A 156 9.87 24.75 23.40
C SER A 156 10.02 23.23 23.35
N PHE A 157 10.51 22.68 24.46
CA PHE A 157 10.45 21.25 24.74
C PHE A 157 9.16 20.95 25.54
N ASP A 158 8.04 20.80 24.84
CA ASP A 158 6.77 20.38 25.41
C ASP A 158 6.23 19.12 24.71
N PHE A 159 5.23 18.47 25.33
CA PHE A 159 4.70 17.21 24.80
C PHE A 159 4.05 17.39 23.42
N ASP A 160 3.46 18.54 23.15
CA ASP A 160 2.79 18.82 21.87
C ASP A 160 3.79 19.09 20.73
N SER A 161 4.93 19.74 21.01
CA SER A 161 6.03 19.84 20.04
C SER A 161 6.66 18.48 19.75
N VAL A 162 6.82 17.60 20.76
CA VAL A 162 7.32 16.23 20.54
C VAL A 162 6.34 15.39 19.71
N GLU A 163 5.03 15.48 19.98
CA GLU A 163 4.01 14.80 19.17
C GLU A 163 4.06 15.29 17.70
N THR A 164 4.24 16.60 17.51
CA THR A 164 4.37 17.22 16.18
C THR A 164 5.68 16.81 15.47
N MET A 165 6.79 16.69 16.19
CA MET A 165 8.07 16.20 15.65
C MET A 165 7.96 14.75 15.19
N VAL A 166 7.42 13.87 16.03
CA VAL A 166 7.26 12.45 15.69
C VAL A 166 6.31 12.28 14.51
N PHE A 167 5.23 13.07 14.44
CA PHE A 167 4.37 13.13 13.25
C PHE A 167 5.17 13.45 11.99
N TYR A 168 5.72 14.66 11.83
CA TYR A 168 6.33 15.09 10.57
C TYR A 168 7.61 14.32 10.23
N GLY A 169 8.42 13.95 11.23
CA GLY A 169 9.59 13.10 11.04
C GLY A 169 9.21 11.71 10.51
N SER A 170 8.14 11.10 11.04
CA SER A 170 7.67 9.81 10.55
C SER A 170 7.09 9.88 9.13
N ILE A 171 6.39 10.96 8.76
CA ILE A 171 5.93 11.18 7.37
C ILE A 171 7.10 11.22 6.39
N PHE A 172 8.18 11.91 6.76
CA PHE A 172 9.39 11.97 5.94
C PHE A 172 9.98 10.55 5.75
N LEU A 173 10.15 9.77 6.82
CA LEU A 173 10.61 8.38 6.77
C LEU A 173 9.69 7.46 5.95
N ILE A 174 8.36 7.63 6.08
CA ILE A 174 7.34 6.92 5.29
C ILE A 174 7.50 7.24 3.80
N SER A 175 7.63 8.53 3.44
CA SER A 175 7.77 8.95 2.04
C SER A 175 9.04 8.40 1.38
N MET A 176 10.17 8.39 2.10
CA MET A 176 11.41 7.77 1.64
C MET A 176 11.25 6.26 1.45
N SER A 177 10.62 5.58 2.42
CA SER A 177 10.41 4.12 2.38
C SER A 177 9.49 3.72 1.22
N PHE A 178 8.43 4.48 0.94
CA PHE A 178 7.56 4.24 -0.21
C PHE A 178 8.22 4.52 -1.56
N LEU A 179 9.09 5.52 -1.67
CA LEU A 179 9.87 5.74 -2.88
C LEU A 179 10.87 4.58 -3.12
N GLN A 180 11.57 4.12 -2.07
CA GLN A 180 12.44 2.95 -2.16
C GLN A 180 11.63 1.70 -2.57
N LEU A 181 10.49 1.46 -1.95
CA LEU A 181 9.59 0.36 -2.34
C LEU A 181 9.15 0.49 -3.80
N ALA A 182 8.80 1.69 -4.29
CA ALA A 182 8.38 1.90 -5.67
C ALA A 182 9.43 1.44 -6.71
N THR A 183 10.73 1.50 -6.38
CA THR A 183 11.80 0.97 -7.24
C THR A 183 11.83 -0.56 -7.29
N ARG A 184 11.55 -1.23 -6.17
CA ARG A 184 11.60 -2.71 -6.02
C ARG A 184 10.28 -3.40 -6.32
N TRP A 185 9.17 -2.65 -6.24
CA TRP A 185 7.81 -3.16 -6.37
C TRP A 185 7.53 -3.93 -7.67
N PRO A 186 8.03 -3.53 -8.86
CA PRO A 186 7.87 -4.32 -10.07
C PRO A 186 8.37 -5.76 -9.93
N ALA A 187 9.55 -5.97 -9.35
CA ALA A 187 10.12 -7.30 -9.13
C ALA A 187 9.30 -8.12 -8.12
N ILE A 188 8.88 -7.50 -7.00
CA ILE A 188 8.04 -8.15 -5.99
C ILE A 188 6.70 -8.58 -6.61
N ALA A 189 6.08 -7.73 -7.44
CA ALA A 189 4.82 -8.03 -8.11
C ALA A 189 4.96 -9.13 -9.18
N GLN A 190 6.08 -9.19 -9.89
CA GLN A 190 6.38 -10.26 -10.84
C GLN A 190 6.59 -11.61 -10.13
N GLU A 191 7.37 -11.67 -9.05
CA GLU A 191 7.50 -12.87 -8.21
C GLU A 191 6.15 -13.30 -7.62
N TRP A 192 5.32 -12.34 -7.19
CA TRP A 192 3.97 -12.63 -6.73
C TRP A 192 3.13 -13.30 -7.83
N GLN A 193 3.15 -12.77 -9.05
CA GLN A 193 2.45 -13.37 -10.19
C GLN A 193 3.01 -14.77 -10.52
N ALA A 194 4.32 -14.96 -10.49
CA ALA A 194 4.99 -16.23 -10.78
C ALA A 194 4.72 -17.34 -9.75
N VAL A 195 4.43 -16.97 -8.50
CA VAL A 195 3.93 -17.90 -7.46
C VAL A 195 2.43 -18.11 -7.59
N GLU A 196 1.66 -17.06 -7.91
CA GLU A 196 0.21 -17.13 -8.09
C GLU A 196 -0.21 -18.04 -9.25
N THR A 197 0.50 -18.03 -10.38
CA THR A 197 0.23 -18.92 -11.53
C THR A 197 0.51 -20.40 -11.24
N LYS A 198 1.35 -20.71 -10.25
CA LYS A 198 1.66 -22.08 -9.81
C LYS A 198 0.67 -22.62 -8.77
N LEU A 199 -0.21 -21.77 -8.23
CA LEU A 199 -1.27 -22.21 -7.31
C LEU A 199 -2.39 -22.93 -8.07
N PRO A 200 -3.14 -23.83 -7.40
CA PRO A 200 -4.31 -24.48 -7.98
C PRO A 200 -5.32 -23.44 -8.49
N PRO A 201 -6.03 -23.68 -9.61
CA PRO A 201 -6.94 -22.68 -10.16
C PRO A 201 -8.16 -22.47 -9.26
N LEU A 202 -8.44 -21.21 -8.92
CA LEU A 202 -9.62 -20.79 -8.14
C LEU A 202 -10.91 -21.23 -8.87
N ARG A 203 -11.53 -22.32 -8.42
CA ARG A 203 -12.73 -22.91 -9.06
C ARG A 203 -13.97 -22.01 -8.93
N LEU A 204 -14.13 -21.27 -7.83
CA LEU A 204 -15.28 -20.38 -7.62
C LEU A 204 -14.97 -18.92 -7.95
N GLY A 205 -15.78 -18.30 -8.79
CA GLY A 205 -15.72 -16.86 -9.06
C GLY A 205 -15.96 -15.98 -7.81
N LYS A 206 -16.69 -16.50 -6.81
CA LYS A 206 -16.84 -15.83 -5.49
C LYS A 206 -15.51 -15.73 -4.74
N GLU A 207 -14.63 -16.74 -4.84
CA GLU A 207 -13.33 -16.74 -4.16
C GLU A 207 -12.38 -15.72 -4.81
N ARG A 208 -12.34 -15.68 -6.15
CA ARG A 208 -11.60 -14.68 -6.94
C ARG A 208 -11.99 -13.24 -6.57
N ARG A 209 -13.30 -13.00 -6.40
CA ARG A 209 -13.83 -11.67 -6.05
C ARG A 209 -13.66 -11.31 -4.57
N SER A 210 -13.65 -12.30 -3.68
CA SER A 210 -13.60 -12.08 -2.22
C SER A 210 -12.35 -11.30 -1.78
N LEU A 211 -11.16 -11.63 -2.31
CA LEU A 211 -9.94 -10.90 -1.97
C LEU A 211 -9.98 -9.43 -2.42
N ALA A 212 -10.29 -9.19 -3.70
CA ALA A 212 -10.38 -7.85 -4.26
C ALA A 212 -11.47 -7.01 -3.55
N HIS A 213 -12.59 -7.63 -3.16
CA HIS A 213 -13.63 -6.99 -2.38
C HIS A 213 -13.15 -6.65 -0.95
N HIS A 214 -12.43 -7.56 -0.29
CA HIS A 214 -11.93 -7.36 1.07
C HIS A 214 -10.91 -6.22 1.12
N ILE A 215 -9.93 -6.20 0.20
CA ILE A 215 -8.95 -5.10 0.08
C ILE A 215 -9.66 -3.79 -0.27
N LYS A 216 -10.56 -3.79 -1.27
CA LYS A 216 -11.33 -2.59 -1.64
C LYS A 216 -12.17 -2.04 -0.47
N MET A 217 -12.80 -2.91 0.32
CA MET A 217 -13.57 -2.51 1.51
C MET A 217 -12.67 -1.91 2.60
N ILE A 218 -11.53 -2.54 2.89
CA ILE A 218 -10.54 -2.01 3.84
C ILE A 218 -10.11 -0.61 3.41
N THR A 219 -9.68 -0.45 2.16
CA THR A 219 -9.22 0.83 1.62
C THR A 219 -10.33 1.89 1.64
N LEU A 220 -11.54 1.54 1.21
CA LEU A 220 -12.69 2.45 1.22
C LEU A 220 -13.00 2.94 2.64
N VAL A 221 -13.16 2.02 3.59
CA VAL A 221 -13.50 2.36 4.98
C VAL A 221 -12.40 3.20 5.61
N ALA A 222 -11.14 2.78 5.52
CA ALA A 222 -10.04 3.48 6.15
C ALA A 222 -9.81 4.88 5.54
N THR A 223 -9.87 5.04 4.22
CA THR A 223 -9.78 6.37 3.58
C THR A 223 -10.99 7.25 3.94
N THR A 224 -12.20 6.70 4.08
CA THR A 224 -13.37 7.47 4.55
C THR A 224 -13.23 7.90 6.01
N CYS A 225 -12.77 7.01 6.91
CA CYS A 225 -12.51 7.37 8.30
C CYS A 225 -11.45 8.48 8.43
N SER A 226 -10.32 8.34 7.72
CA SER A 226 -9.25 9.34 7.64
C SER A 226 -9.77 10.71 7.15
N LEU A 227 -10.61 10.71 6.11
CA LEU A 227 -11.24 11.94 5.61
C LEU A 227 -12.16 12.58 6.65
N VAL A 228 -13.00 11.80 7.35
CA VAL A 228 -13.90 12.29 8.40
C VAL A 228 -13.11 12.86 9.58
N GLU A 229 -12.08 12.17 10.05
CA GLU A 229 -11.17 12.64 11.10
C GLU A 229 -10.51 13.97 10.70
N HIS A 230 -10.00 14.06 9.48
CA HIS A 230 -9.37 15.27 8.97
C HIS A 230 -10.35 16.45 8.85
N LEU A 231 -11.59 16.20 8.41
CA LEU A 231 -12.65 17.22 8.36
C LEU A 231 -13.05 17.69 9.77
N LEU A 232 -13.20 16.78 10.74
CA LEU A 232 -13.49 17.12 12.14
C LEU A 232 -12.35 17.94 12.76
N SER A 233 -11.09 17.56 12.49
CA SER A 233 -9.90 18.31 12.89
C SER A 233 -9.90 19.72 12.28
N MET A 234 -10.17 19.86 10.97
CA MET A 234 -10.32 21.17 10.32
C MET A 234 -11.43 22.01 10.98
N THR A 235 -12.60 21.44 11.27
CA THR A 235 -13.70 22.16 11.92
C THR A 235 -13.31 22.65 13.31
N SER A 236 -12.60 21.82 14.09
CA SER A 236 -12.06 22.21 15.40
C SER A 236 -11.10 23.40 15.30
N THR A 237 -10.13 23.34 14.37
CA THR A 237 -9.18 24.44 14.14
C THR A 237 -9.88 25.71 13.66
N MET A 238 -10.92 25.60 12.82
CA MET A 238 -11.75 26.74 12.39
C MET A 238 -12.50 27.39 13.56
N THR A 239 -13.13 26.58 14.42
CA THR A 239 -13.81 27.10 15.62
C THR A 239 -12.82 27.80 16.55
N TYR A 240 -11.62 27.23 16.72
CA TYR A 240 -10.55 27.85 17.50
C TYR A 240 -10.02 29.16 16.89
N SER A 241 -9.77 29.21 15.57
CA SER A 241 -9.25 30.41 14.90
C SER A 241 -10.24 31.58 14.87
N VAL A 242 -11.55 31.29 14.94
CA VAL A 242 -12.60 32.31 15.09
C VAL A 242 -12.76 32.75 16.55
N ALA A 243 -12.63 31.82 17.51
CA ALA A 243 -12.72 32.14 18.94
C ALA A 243 -11.47 32.89 19.49
N CYS A 244 -10.29 32.62 18.94
CA CYS A 244 -9.01 33.22 19.32
C CYS A 244 -8.23 33.71 18.07
N PRO A 245 -8.64 34.82 17.44
CA PRO A 245 -7.98 35.37 16.25
C PRO A 245 -6.63 36.03 16.59
N ARG A 246 -5.59 35.75 15.79
CA ARG A 246 -4.30 36.47 15.81
C ARG A 246 -4.47 37.86 15.19
N TRP A 247 -5.21 37.93 14.08
CA TRP A 247 -5.59 39.14 13.37
C TRP A 247 -7.13 39.26 13.31
N PRO A 248 -7.74 40.24 13.99
CA PRO A 248 -9.18 40.49 13.88
C PRO A 248 -9.60 40.78 12.43
N GLY A 249 -10.73 40.26 12.00
CA GLY A 249 -11.25 40.45 10.63
C GLY A 249 -10.68 39.51 9.56
N HIS A 250 -9.62 38.75 9.84
CA HIS A 250 -8.94 37.87 8.87
C HIS A 250 -9.08 36.36 9.22
N PRO A 251 -10.28 35.76 9.16
CA PRO A 251 -10.52 34.39 9.62
C PRO A 251 -9.76 33.33 8.81
N VAL A 252 -9.58 33.54 7.50
CA VAL A 252 -8.86 32.62 6.62
C VAL A 252 -7.36 32.60 6.94
N ASP A 253 -6.73 33.76 7.08
CA ASP A 253 -5.30 33.86 7.40
C ASP A 253 -5.00 33.31 8.79
N ASN A 254 -5.86 33.56 9.78
CA ASN A 254 -5.77 32.93 11.10
C ASN A 254 -5.80 31.39 11.00
N PHE A 255 -6.73 30.82 10.24
CA PHE A 255 -6.81 29.36 10.05
C PHE A 255 -5.56 28.79 9.38
N LEU A 256 -5.06 29.43 8.32
CA LEU A 256 -3.84 29.00 7.63
C LEU A 256 -2.61 29.08 8.55
N TYR A 257 -2.49 30.16 9.34
CA TYR A 257 -1.42 30.35 10.31
C TYR A 257 -1.40 29.25 11.39
N PHE A 258 -2.54 28.99 12.05
CA PHE A 258 -2.60 28.02 13.16
C PHE A 258 -2.25 26.57 12.76
N ASN A 259 -2.38 26.20 11.48
CA ASN A 259 -1.99 24.86 11.02
C ASN A 259 -0.47 24.64 10.96
N PHE A 260 0.33 25.72 10.88
CA PHE A 260 1.78 25.69 10.63
C PHE A 260 2.55 26.69 11.51
N ALA A 261 1.98 27.09 12.65
CA ALA A 261 2.47 28.19 13.50
C ALA A 261 3.93 28.02 13.97
N THR A 262 4.38 26.79 14.16
CA THR A 262 5.77 26.43 14.52
C THR A 262 6.77 26.78 13.41
N VAL A 263 6.38 26.66 12.13
CA VAL A 263 7.21 27.06 10.98
C VAL A 263 7.15 28.58 10.77
N PHE A 264 5.97 29.19 10.97
CA PHE A 264 5.79 30.65 10.95
C PHE A 264 6.45 31.40 12.11
N HIS A 265 7.15 30.69 13.01
CA HIS A 265 8.05 31.32 13.97
C HIS A 265 9.39 31.71 13.33
N PHE A 266 9.86 30.96 12.32
CA PHE A 266 11.14 31.19 11.65
C PHE A 266 11.02 31.89 10.28
N VAL A 267 9.82 31.92 9.71
CA VAL A 267 9.56 32.48 8.38
C VAL A 267 8.31 33.36 8.45
N ASP A 268 8.41 34.57 7.90
CA ASP A 268 7.29 35.52 7.88
C ASP A 268 6.05 34.91 7.19
N TYR A 269 4.89 35.14 7.80
CA TYR A 269 3.63 34.64 7.26
C TYR A 269 3.30 35.32 5.92
N SER A 270 3.00 34.49 4.93
CA SER A 270 2.33 34.91 3.70
C SER A 270 1.18 33.95 3.40
N THR A 271 0.08 34.45 2.85
CA THR A 271 -1.11 33.63 2.52
C THR A 271 -0.77 32.48 1.57
N PHE A 272 0.22 32.66 0.68
CA PHE A 272 0.73 31.58 -0.18
C PHE A 272 1.45 30.48 0.61
N LEU A 273 2.34 30.83 1.55
CA LEU A 273 3.02 29.85 2.40
C LEU A 273 2.05 29.17 3.38
N GLY A 274 1.03 29.90 3.86
CA GLY A 274 -0.12 29.37 4.59
C GLY A 274 -0.88 28.30 3.82
N LEU A 275 -1.21 28.58 2.56
CA LEU A 275 -1.88 27.63 1.67
C LEU A 275 -0.98 26.40 1.38
N LEU A 276 0.31 26.60 1.12
CA LEU A 276 1.27 25.53 0.87
C LEU A 276 1.42 24.62 2.11
N GLY A 277 1.60 25.20 3.30
CA GLY A 277 1.61 24.47 4.56
C GLY A 277 0.32 23.67 4.78
N LYS A 278 -0.85 24.25 4.45
CA LYS A 278 -2.12 23.52 4.53
C LYS A 278 -2.15 22.30 3.59
N VAL A 279 -1.66 22.43 2.35
CA VAL A 279 -1.55 21.30 1.41
C VAL A 279 -0.59 20.23 1.95
N ILE A 280 0.55 20.62 2.53
CA ILE A 280 1.50 19.70 3.16
C ILE A 280 0.83 18.95 4.33
N ASN A 281 0.11 19.63 5.23
CA ASN A 281 -0.59 19.00 6.36
C ASN A 281 -1.62 17.95 5.90
N VAL A 282 -2.42 18.30 4.88
CA VAL A 282 -3.40 17.38 4.28
C VAL A 282 -2.70 16.13 3.74
N LEU A 283 -1.65 16.30 2.93
CA LEU A 283 -0.90 15.20 2.33
C LEU A 283 -0.16 14.35 3.39
N SER A 284 0.39 14.97 4.44
CA SER A 284 0.96 14.28 5.60
C SER A 284 -0.07 13.38 6.31
N THR A 285 -1.26 13.92 6.60
CA THR A 285 -2.33 13.16 7.27
C THR A 285 -2.76 11.94 6.44
N PHE A 286 -2.92 12.11 5.13
CA PHE A 286 -3.23 10.99 4.23
C PHE A 286 -2.07 10.01 4.06
N ALA A 287 -0.82 10.48 4.09
CA ALA A 287 0.37 9.62 3.95
C ALA A 287 0.53 8.66 5.14
N TRP A 288 0.28 9.11 6.36
CA TRP A 288 0.22 8.24 7.54
C TRP A 288 -0.88 7.18 7.39
N ASN A 289 -2.12 7.60 7.16
CA ASN A 289 -3.24 6.66 7.00
C ASN A 289 -3.01 5.65 5.86
N PHE A 290 -2.38 6.08 4.76
CA PHE A 290 -2.03 5.21 3.66
C PHE A 290 -1.00 4.13 4.03
N ASN A 291 -0.01 4.46 4.87
CA ASN A 291 1.00 3.54 5.37
C ASN A 291 0.36 2.29 6.01
N ASP A 292 -0.61 2.52 6.90
CA ASP A 292 -1.34 1.46 7.62
C ASP A 292 -2.23 0.63 6.68
N ILE A 293 -2.95 1.32 5.78
CA ILE A 293 -3.79 0.67 4.75
C ILE A 293 -2.95 -0.24 3.85
N PHE A 294 -1.76 0.20 3.46
CA PHE A 294 -0.87 -0.56 2.58
C PHE A 294 -0.36 -1.84 3.26
N VAL A 295 0.20 -1.72 4.47
CA VAL A 295 0.69 -2.87 5.27
C VAL A 295 -0.44 -3.88 5.50
N MET A 296 -1.64 -3.39 5.86
CA MET A 296 -2.83 -4.23 6.03
C MET A 296 -3.27 -4.91 4.71
N ALA A 297 -3.28 -4.20 3.58
CA ALA A 297 -3.69 -4.76 2.29
C ALA A 297 -2.74 -5.88 1.82
N VAL A 298 -1.42 -5.68 1.95
CA VAL A 298 -0.42 -6.69 1.61
C VAL A 298 -0.51 -7.90 2.55
N SER A 299 -0.67 -7.67 3.86
CA SER A 299 -0.85 -8.73 4.86
C SER A 299 -2.09 -9.59 4.59
N VAL A 300 -3.22 -8.95 4.28
CA VAL A 300 -4.48 -9.65 3.91
C VAL A 300 -4.32 -10.41 2.59
N ALA A 301 -3.64 -9.84 1.59
CA ALA A 301 -3.35 -10.51 0.34
C ALA A 301 -2.54 -11.79 0.56
N LEU A 302 -1.45 -11.72 1.32
CA LEU A 302 -0.58 -12.85 1.59
C LEU A 302 -1.30 -13.95 2.38
N ALA A 303 -2.00 -13.57 3.46
CA ALA A 303 -2.82 -14.47 4.26
C ALA A 303 -3.93 -15.17 3.43
N SER A 304 -4.49 -14.48 2.42
CA SER A 304 -5.48 -15.08 1.51
C SER A 304 -4.90 -16.19 0.64
N ARG A 305 -3.62 -16.10 0.22
CA ARG A 305 -2.98 -17.15 -0.61
C ARG A 305 -2.68 -18.40 0.21
N PHE A 306 -2.21 -18.24 1.44
CA PHE A 306 -2.10 -19.36 2.39
C PHE A 306 -3.46 -20.00 2.72
N ARG A 307 -4.52 -19.19 2.84
CA ARG A 307 -5.88 -19.71 3.03
C ARG A 307 -6.38 -20.47 1.80
N HIS A 308 -6.17 -19.94 0.60
CA HIS A 308 -6.53 -20.59 -0.65
C HIS A 308 -5.87 -21.97 -0.80
N LEU A 309 -4.55 -22.08 -0.57
CA LEU A 309 -3.85 -23.37 -0.61
C LEU A 309 -4.39 -24.34 0.45
N ASN A 310 -4.65 -23.86 1.67
CA ASN A 310 -5.23 -24.68 2.74
C ASN A 310 -6.64 -25.21 2.38
N ASP A 311 -7.47 -24.37 1.80
CA ASP A 311 -8.86 -24.71 1.49
C ASP A 311 -8.93 -25.66 0.29
N TYR A 312 -8.01 -25.53 -0.67
CA TYR A 312 -7.74 -26.55 -1.69
C TYR A 312 -7.33 -27.89 -1.06
N MET A 313 -6.34 -27.87 -0.16
CA MET A 313 -5.88 -29.08 0.53
C MET A 313 -6.99 -29.79 1.30
N GLN A 314 -7.85 -29.03 1.98
CA GLN A 314 -8.95 -29.58 2.78
C GLN A 314 -10.12 -30.12 1.94
N ARG A 315 -10.24 -29.70 0.67
CA ARG A 315 -11.24 -30.23 -0.28
C ARG A 315 -10.79 -31.56 -0.86
N GLU A 316 -9.60 -31.59 -1.47
CA GLU A 316 -9.08 -32.77 -2.17
C GLU A 316 -8.67 -33.89 -1.21
N ALA A 317 -8.37 -33.59 0.07
CA ALA A 317 -8.17 -34.59 1.11
C ALA A 317 -9.43 -35.40 1.51
N ARG A 318 -10.59 -35.11 0.90
CA ARG A 318 -11.83 -35.92 1.03
C ARG A 318 -11.96 -37.01 -0.03
N SER A 319 -11.07 -37.00 -1.03
CA SER A 319 -10.99 -37.96 -2.13
C SER A 319 -9.69 -38.77 -2.02
N ALA A 320 -9.54 -39.82 -2.83
CA ALA A 320 -8.30 -40.59 -2.91
C ALA A 320 -7.15 -39.71 -3.43
N THR A 321 -6.17 -39.41 -2.58
CA THR A 321 -5.01 -38.57 -2.91
C THR A 321 -3.78 -39.39 -3.27
N THR A 322 -3.01 -38.97 -4.28
CA THR A 322 -1.70 -39.56 -4.63
C THR A 322 -0.54 -38.96 -3.83
N VAL A 323 0.63 -39.58 -3.91
CA VAL A 323 1.87 -39.03 -3.31
C VAL A 323 2.30 -37.73 -4.01
N ASP A 324 2.17 -37.67 -5.33
CA ASP A 324 2.54 -36.50 -6.15
C ASP A 324 1.70 -35.27 -5.79
N TYR A 325 0.41 -35.46 -5.52
CA TYR A 325 -0.47 -34.42 -5.01
C TYR A 325 0.06 -33.78 -3.72
N TRP A 326 0.50 -34.60 -2.75
CA TRP A 326 1.10 -34.11 -1.49
C TRP A 326 2.50 -33.53 -1.69
N MET A 327 3.23 -33.95 -2.72
CA MET A 327 4.48 -33.33 -3.11
C MET A 327 4.25 -31.92 -3.68
N GLN A 328 3.32 -31.77 -4.63
CA GLN A 328 2.96 -30.49 -5.22
C GLN A 328 2.40 -29.50 -4.18
N CYS A 329 1.57 -29.96 -3.23
CA CYS A 329 1.09 -29.11 -2.14
C CYS A 329 2.24 -28.57 -1.27
N ARG A 330 3.28 -29.38 -1.00
CA ARG A 330 4.48 -28.95 -0.25
C ARG A 330 5.34 -27.96 -1.05
N VAL A 331 5.48 -28.17 -2.37
CA VAL A 331 6.17 -27.22 -3.27
C VAL A 331 5.43 -25.87 -3.29
N ASN A 332 4.10 -25.89 -3.46
CA ASN A 332 3.28 -24.68 -3.46
C ASN A 332 3.33 -23.94 -2.11
N PHE A 333 3.31 -24.66 -0.99
CA PHE A 333 3.48 -24.06 0.34
C PHE A 333 4.87 -23.41 0.50
N ARG A 334 5.94 -24.09 0.07
CA ARG A 334 7.31 -23.55 0.09
C ARG A 334 7.44 -22.29 -0.77
N ASN A 335 6.79 -22.25 -1.94
CA ASN A 335 6.76 -21.07 -2.80
C ASN A 335 6.01 -19.89 -2.15
N LEU A 336 4.91 -20.15 -1.42
CA LEU A 336 4.24 -19.11 -0.63
C LEU A 336 5.09 -18.60 0.53
N CYS A 337 5.87 -19.46 1.20
CA CYS A 337 6.82 -19.01 2.23
C CYS A 337 7.95 -18.17 1.64
N LYS A 338 8.50 -18.53 0.46
CA LYS A 338 9.48 -17.69 -0.25
C LYS A 338 8.89 -16.34 -0.64
N LEU A 339 7.66 -16.32 -1.17
CA LEU A 339 6.96 -15.07 -1.48
C LEU A 339 6.74 -14.21 -0.23
N CYS A 340 6.39 -14.82 0.90
CA CYS A 340 6.29 -14.13 2.19
C CYS A 340 7.61 -13.41 2.55
N GLN A 341 8.75 -14.08 2.39
CA GLN A 341 10.07 -13.50 2.65
C GLN A 341 10.37 -12.34 1.68
N VAL A 342 10.23 -12.54 0.37
CA VAL A 342 10.48 -11.48 -0.64
C VAL A 342 9.61 -10.24 -0.42
N VAL A 343 8.37 -10.42 0.03
CA VAL A 343 7.46 -9.32 0.35
C VAL A 343 7.87 -8.63 1.65
N ASP A 344 8.17 -9.40 2.71
CA ASP A 344 8.61 -8.88 4.01
C ASP A 344 9.94 -8.12 3.90
N ASP A 345 10.94 -8.65 3.18
CA ASP A 345 12.19 -7.97 2.86
C ASP A 345 11.96 -6.64 2.12
N GLY A 346 10.88 -6.53 1.34
CA GLY A 346 10.45 -5.32 0.65
C GLY A 346 9.71 -4.30 1.53
N ILE A 347 8.91 -4.75 2.50
CA ILE A 347 8.01 -3.90 3.30
C ILE A 347 8.37 -3.81 4.80
N SER A 348 9.44 -4.45 5.25
CA SER A 348 9.85 -4.55 6.66
C SER A 348 10.03 -3.16 7.30
N THR A 349 10.77 -2.26 6.67
CA THR A 349 10.95 -0.86 7.13
C THR A 349 9.60 -0.13 7.26
N ILE A 350 8.72 -0.28 6.27
CA ILE A 350 7.38 0.34 6.25
C ILE A 350 6.51 -0.22 7.38
N THR A 351 6.59 -1.53 7.62
CA THR A 351 5.87 -2.24 8.69
C THR A 351 6.39 -1.84 10.08
N LEU A 352 7.70 -1.66 10.23
CA LEU A 352 8.31 -1.16 11.47
C LEU A 352 7.89 0.29 11.78
N LEU A 353 7.92 1.18 10.78
CA LEU A 353 7.44 2.56 10.91
C LEU A 353 5.94 2.61 11.25
N CYS A 354 5.12 1.82 10.56
CA CYS A 354 3.69 1.62 10.85
C CYS A 354 3.46 1.24 12.32
N PHE A 355 4.11 0.18 12.79
CA PHE A 355 3.97 -0.28 14.17
C PHE A 355 4.45 0.76 15.20
N SER A 356 5.62 1.35 14.97
CA SER A 356 6.25 2.30 15.90
C SER A 356 5.43 3.58 16.04
N ASN A 357 4.94 4.13 14.92
CA ASN A 357 4.05 5.30 14.92
C ASN A 357 2.77 5.00 15.70
N ASN A 358 2.06 3.94 15.33
CA ASN A 358 0.77 3.63 15.93
C ASN A 358 0.90 3.36 17.44
N LEU A 359 1.98 2.69 17.87
CA LEU A 359 2.30 2.53 19.29
C LEU A 359 2.56 3.87 19.98
N TYR A 360 3.38 4.76 19.38
CA TYR A 360 3.66 6.08 19.95
C TYR A 360 2.38 6.90 20.14
N PHE A 361 1.54 7.04 19.12
CA PHE A 361 0.33 7.85 19.20
C PHE A 361 -0.71 7.27 20.16
N ILE A 362 -0.90 5.94 20.19
CA ILE A 362 -1.79 5.29 21.17
C ILE A 362 -1.30 5.56 22.60
N CYS A 363 -0.02 5.35 22.89
CA CYS A 363 0.57 5.64 24.19
C CYS A 363 0.45 7.12 24.57
N GLY A 364 0.68 8.03 23.62
CA GLY A 364 0.54 9.48 23.84
C GLY A 364 -0.88 9.92 24.16
N LYS A 365 -1.89 9.37 23.47
CA LYS A 365 -3.31 9.64 23.80
C LYS A 365 -3.72 9.04 25.15
N ILE A 366 -3.21 7.86 25.51
CA ILE A 366 -3.44 7.26 26.84
C ILE A 366 -2.85 8.14 27.94
N LEU A 367 -1.60 8.60 27.78
CA LEU A 367 -0.95 9.49 28.76
C LEU A 367 -1.72 10.81 28.92
N LYS A 368 -2.14 11.43 27.81
CA LYS A 368 -3.01 12.62 27.83
C LYS A 368 -4.35 12.35 28.53
N SER A 369 -4.96 11.19 28.30
CA SER A 369 -6.20 10.79 28.98
C SER A 369 -6.01 10.61 30.49
N MET A 370 -4.85 10.16 30.97
CA MET A 370 -4.54 10.06 32.40
C MET A 370 -4.33 11.44 33.05
N HIS A 371 -3.66 12.36 32.35
CA HIS A 371 -3.46 13.74 32.81
C HIS A 371 -4.72 14.64 32.67
N SER A 372 -5.77 14.17 32.01
CA SER A 372 -7.00 14.93 31.71
C SER A 372 -7.81 15.40 32.93
N ASN A 373 -7.42 15.05 34.16
CA ASN A 373 -8.02 15.57 35.39
C ASN A 373 -7.50 16.97 35.79
N ALA A 374 -6.65 17.61 34.98
CA ALA A 374 -6.11 18.95 35.25
C ALA A 374 -6.37 19.97 34.11
N PHE A 375 -7.31 20.88 34.41
CA PHE A 375 -7.60 22.18 33.77
C PHE A 375 -8.39 22.25 32.44
N PRO A 376 -9.30 23.24 32.30
CA PRO A 376 -10.18 23.38 31.15
C PRO A 376 -9.62 24.27 30.03
N ARG A 377 -10.22 24.09 28.84
CA ARG A 377 -10.18 24.92 27.61
C ARG A 377 -9.56 26.32 27.79
N ARG A 378 -8.29 26.50 27.45
CA ARG A 378 -7.61 27.81 27.51
C ARG A 378 -7.58 28.50 26.15
N CYS A 379 -8.43 29.50 25.98
CA CYS A 379 -8.24 30.62 25.06
C CYS A 379 -7.59 31.83 25.78
N ILE A 380 -6.89 31.60 26.91
CA ILE A 380 -6.61 32.60 27.96
C ILE A 380 -5.10 32.75 28.25
N TRP A 381 -4.23 32.73 27.24
CA TRP A 381 -2.76 32.94 27.42
C TRP A 381 -2.08 33.79 26.31
N THR A 382 -2.81 34.72 25.69
CA THR A 382 -2.24 35.75 24.79
C THR A 382 -2.73 37.17 25.09
N ARG A 383 -3.28 37.40 26.29
CA ARG A 383 -3.26 38.69 26.99
C ARG A 383 -2.38 38.50 28.22
N TRP A 384 -1.55 39.51 28.52
CA TRP A 384 -0.35 39.41 29.37
C TRP A 384 0.72 38.54 28.67
N HIS A 385 1.86 39.05 28.23
CA HIS A 385 2.50 40.35 28.49
C HIS A 385 3.14 40.96 27.23
#